data_AF-A0A3E0B023-F1
#
_entry.id   AF-A0A3E0B023-F1
#
_cell.length_a   1.000
_cell.length_b   1.000
_cell.length_c   1.000
_cell.angle_alpha   90.00
_cell.angle_beta   90.00
_cell.angle_gamma   90.00
#
_symmetry.space_group_name_H-M   'P 1'
#
loop_
_entity.id
_entity.type
_entity.pdbx_description
1 polymer ?
#
loop_
_entity_poly.entity_id
_entity_poly.type
_entity_poly.pdbx_seq_one_letter_code
_entity_poly.pdbx_strand_id
1 'polypeptide(L)'
;MTLTGKETNYYIARYNNSSDEHSVLRFNSYNGLFSAVNDFEQATKYKTFDEVKQLVNIHNMMANLTNQAYEYYAMKHDTESFRLDENGDIVTEEEPVEEQPTE
;
A
#
# COMPACT_ATOMS: atom_id res chain seq x y z
N MET A 1 12.29 17.61 -22.30
CA MET A 1 12.96 17.32 -21.00
C MET A 1 12.32 16.06 -20.45
N THR A 2 13.08 15.08 -19.96
CA THR A 2 12.47 13.88 -19.38
C THR A 2 12.05 14.18 -17.95
N LEU A 3 10.75 14.11 -17.66
CA LEU A 3 10.23 14.17 -16.30
C LEU A 3 10.17 12.75 -15.72
N THR A 4 10.65 12.56 -14.50
CA THR A 4 10.52 11.30 -13.76
C THR A 4 9.49 11.48 -12.66
N GLY A 5 8.44 10.66 -12.66
CA GLY A 5 7.46 10.59 -11.59
C GLY A 5 7.92 9.63 -10.50
N LYS A 6 7.65 9.95 -9.24
CA LYS A 6 7.81 9.05 -8.08
C LYS A 6 6.46 8.93 -7.40
N GLU A 7 5.98 7.71 -7.22
CA GLU A 7 4.77 7.46 -6.45
C GLU A 7 5.18 7.08 -5.01
N THR A 8 4.53 7.69 -4.03
CA THR A 8 4.71 7.40 -2.61
C THR A 8 3.37 6.96 -2.08
N ASN A 9 3.35 5.76 -1.51
CA ASN A 9 2.16 5.17 -0.89
C ASN A 9 2.40 4.98 0.62
N TYR A 10 1.32 5.09 1.39
CA TYR A 10 1.31 4.83 2.82
C TYR A 10 0.41 3.66 3.15
N TYR A 11 0.76 2.92 4.20
CA TYR A 11 0.09 1.69 4.61
C TYR A 11 -0.08 1.63 6.12
N ILE A 12 -1.10 0.92 6.58
CA ILE A 12 -1.21 0.53 7.98
C ILE A 12 -0.47 -0.79 8.16
N ALA A 13 0.60 -0.78 8.93
CA ALA A 13 1.31 -1.97 9.37
C ALA A 13 0.84 -2.40 10.75
N ARG A 14 0.95 -3.70 11.03
CA ARG A 14 0.61 -4.34 12.29
C ARG A 14 1.73 -5.28 12.69
N TYR A 15 2.20 -5.12 13.91
CA TYR A 15 3.15 -6.01 14.58
C TYR A 15 2.45 -6.77 15.70
N ASN A 16 2.63 -8.09 15.75
CA ASN A 16 2.11 -8.95 16.81
C ASN A 16 3.24 -9.28 17.80
N ASN A 17 3.19 -8.67 18.98
CA ASN A 17 4.22 -8.82 20.01
C ASN A 17 4.28 -10.25 20.59
N SER A 18 3.23 -11.05 20.43
CA SER A 18 3.18 -12.43 20.92
C SER A 18 3.82 -13.44 19.95
N SER A 19 3.80 -13.16 18.65
CA SER A 19 4.30 -14.07 17.61
C SER A 19 5.47 -13.53 16.80
N ASP A 20 5.92 -12.30 17.10
CA ASP A 20 6.98 -11.59 16.36
C ASP A 20 6.67 -11.48 14.86
N GLU A 21 5.39 -11.26 14.53
CA GLU A 21 4.90 -11.25 13.14
C GLU A 21 4.58 -9.83 12.66
N HIS A 22 5.11 -9.48 11.49
CA HIS A 22 4.78 -8.25 10.79
C HIS A 22 3.81 -8.51 9.65
N SER A 23 2.80 -7.66 9.54
CA SER A 23 1.81 -7.68 8.47
C SER A 23 1.40 -6.26 8.09
N VAL A 24 0.78 -6.11 6.93
CA VAL A 24 0.10 -4.88 6.49
C VAL A 24 -1.39 -5.12 6.39
N LEU A 25 -2.20 -4.08 6.44
CA LEU A 25 -3.66 -4.22 6.44
C LEU A 25 -4.28 -3.99 5.08
N ARG A 26 -5.27 -4.81 4.76
CA ARG A 26 -6.22 -4.64 3.66
C ARG A 26 -7.60 -4.32 4.22
N PHE A 27 -8.12 -3.14 3.88
CA PHE A 27 -9.50 -2.74 4.08
C PHE A 27 -10.39 -3.38 3.02
N ASN A 28 -11.43 -4.07 3.46
CA ASN A 28 -12.47 -4.58 2.58
C ASN A 28 -13.67 -3.64 2.63
N SER A 29 -13.90 -2.88 1.57
CA SER A 29 -14.98 -1.90 1.48
C SER A 29 -16.38 -2.52 1.49
N TYR A 30 -16.53 -3.80 1.12
CA TYR A 30 -17.82 -4.49 1.12
C TYR A 30 -18.36 -4.72 2.54
N ASN A 31 -17.48 -5.09 3.49
CA ASN A 31 -17.87 -5.36 4.87
C ASN A 31 -17.33 -4.35 5.89
N GLY A 32 -16.49 -3.40 5.46
CA GLY A 32 -15.91 -2.37 6.32
C GLY A 32 -14.83 -2.88 7.28
N LEU A 33 -14.28 -4.09 7.06
CA LEU A 33 -13.32 -4.71 7.98
C LEU A 33 -11.90 -4.69 7.43
N PHE A 34 -10.94 -4.67 8.35
CA PHE A 34 -9.52 -4.84 8.05
C PHE A 34 -9.10 -6.30 8.19
N SER A 35 -8.27 -6.76 7.27
CA SER A 35 -7.62 -8.06 7.27
C SER A 35 -6.12 -7.89 7.16
N ALA A 36 -5.34 -8.74 7.82
CA ALA A 36 -3.89 -8.73 7.69
C ALA A 36 -3.46 -9.50 6.44
N VAL A 37 -2.47 -8.95 5.73
CA VAL A 37 -1.84 -9.53 4.56
C VAL A 37 -0.32 -9.34 4.66
N ASN A 38 0.44 -10.19 3.98
CA ASN A 38 1.91 -10.21 4.09
C ASN A 38 2.61 -9.42 2.98
N ASP A 39 1.84 -8.77 2.10
CA ASP A 39 2.36 -8.11 0.90
C ASP A 39 1.69 -6.74 0.66
N PHE A 40 2.47 -5.76 0.19
CA PHE A 40 2.02 -4.41 -0.11
C PHE A 40 1.06 -4.32 -1.29
N GLU A 41 1.12 -5.25 -2.25
CA GLU A 41 0.20 -5.30 -3.39
C GLU A 41 -1.23 -5.62 -2.98
N GLN A 42 -1.37 -6.42 -1.92
CA GLN A 42 -2.66 -6.81 -1.37
C GLN A 42 -3.17 -5.83 -0.32
N ALA A 43 -2.30 -4.97 0.21
CA ALA A 43 -2.64 -4.02 1.24
C ALA A 43 -3.37 -2.78 0.68
N THR A 44 -4.11 -2.10 1.55
CA THR A 44 -4.77 -0.84 1.16
C THR A 44 -3.73 0.28 1.10
N LYS A 45 -3.61 0.90 -0.08
CA LYS A 45 -2.74 2.06 -0.34
C LYS A 45 -3.45 3.34 0.07
N TYR A 46 -2.75 4.20 0.79
CA TYR A 46 -3.20 5.55 1.14
C TYR A 46 -2.26 6.58 0.55
N LYS A 47 -2.82 7.72 0.12
CA LYS A 47 -2.05 8.76 -0.58
C LYS A 47 -1.32 9.68 0.38
N THR A 48 -1.82 9.81 1.61
CA THR A 48 -1.27 10.74 2.59
C THR A 48 -0.98 10.06 3.92
N PHE A 49 0.02 10.58 4.63
CA PHE A 49 0.36 10.13 5.97
C PHE A 49 -0.76 10.40 6.97
N ASP A 50 -1.47 11.52 6.84
CA ASP A 50 -2.53 11.91 7.77
C ASP A 50 -3.73 10.95 7.75
N GLU A 51 -4.11 10.43 6.58
CA GLU A 51 -5.14 9.40 6.44
C GLU A 51 -4.76 8.14 7.24
N VAL A 52 -3.51 7.66 7.08
CA VAL A 52 -3.03 6.46 7.77
C VAL A 52 -2.89 6.71 9.26
N LYS A 53 -2.39 7.87 9.67
CA LYS A 53 -2.15 8.22 11.07
C LYS A 53 -3.43 8.16 11.90
N GLN A 54 -4.54 8.69 11.37
CA GLN A 54 -5.83 8.65 12.05
C GLN A 54 -6.30 7.21 12.26
N LEU A 55 -6.17 6.36 11.24
CA LEU A 55 -6.58 4.96 11.30
C LEU A 55 -5.69 4.14 12.24
N VAL A 56 -4.37 4.36 12.23
CA VAL A 56 -3.41 3.75 13.16
C VAL A 56 -3.78 4.05 14.61
N ASN A 57 -4.11 5.31 14.91
CA ASN A 57 -4.51 5.70 16.27
C ASN A 57 -5.77 4.96 16.74
N ILE A 58 -6.76 4.81 15.85
CA ILE A 58 -7.99 4.05 16.15
C ILE A 58 -7.65 2.58 16.43
N HIS A 59 -6.81 1.95 15.61
CA HIS A 59 -6.43 0.55 15.80
C HIS A 59 -5.66 0.33 17.11
N ASN A 60 -4.71 1.22 17.44
CA ASN A 60 -3.96 1.15 18.70
C ASN A 60 -4.86 1.37 19.92
N MET A 61 -5.81 2.30 19.83
CA MET A 61 -6.80 2.51 20.89
C MET A 61 -7.64 1.26 21.13
N MET A 62 -8.12 0.62 20.05
CA MET A 62 -8.91 -0.61 20.13
C MET A 62 -8.09 -1.79 20.64
N ALA A 63 -6.83 -1.93 20.22
CA ALA A 63 -5.93 -2.97 20.70
C ALA A 63 -5.68 -2.83 22.20
N ASN A 64 -5.44 -1.61 22.68
CA ASN A 64 -5.27 -1.33 24.11
C ASN A 64 -6.56 -1.61 24.90
N LEU A 65 -7.72 -1.16 24.42
CA LEU A 65 -9.02 -1.41 25.05
C LEU A 65 -9.36 -2.89 25.16
N THR A 66 -8.96 -3.69 24.16
CA THR A 66 -9.22 -5.13 24.11
C THR A 66 -8.05 -5.98 24.61
N ASN A 67 -7.00 -5.34 25.12
CA ASN A 67 -5.76 -5.97 25.58
C ASN A 67 -5.16 -6.95 24.54
N GLN A 68 -5.21 -6.57 23.26
CA GLN A 68 -4.59 -7.32 22.17
C GLN A 68 -3.09 -7.03 22.12
N ALA A 69 -2.29 -8.05 21.84
CA ALA A 69 -0.84 -7.96 21.66
C ALA A 69 -0.44 -7.39 20.29
N TYR A 70 -1.17 -6.40 19.78
CA TYR A 70 -0.92 -5.78 18.48
C TYR A 70 -0.49 -4.33 18.65
N GLU A 71 0.54 -3.95 17.90
CA GLU A 71 0.95 -2.57 17.70
C GLU A 71 0.78 -2.19 16.23
N TYR A 72 0.13 -1.07 15.98
CA TYR A 72 -0.13 -0.56 14.64
C TYR A 72 0.72 0.69 14.38
N TYR A 73 1.25 0.81 13.18
CA TYR A 73 2.08 1.94 12.78
C TYR A 73 1.91 2.25 11.29
N ALA A 74 2.21 3.49 10.92
CA ALA A 74 2.18 3.93 9.53
C ALA A 74 3.50 3.54 8.86
N MET A 75 3.42 2.94 7.67
CA MET A 75 4.57 2.62 6.85
C MET A 75 4.53 3.42 5.55
N LYS A 76 5.64 4.08 5.20
CA LYS A 76 5.85 4.72 3.91
C LYS A 76 6.54 3.74 2.97
N HIS A 77 6.02 3.60 1.76
CA HIS A 77 6.62 2.80 0.70
C HIS A 77 6.68 3.64 -0.57
N ASP A 78 7.90 3.85 -1.05
CA ASP A 78 8.16 4.59 -2.29
C ASP A 78 8.22 3.56 -3.43
N THR A 79 7.32 3.67 -4.41
CA THR A 79 7.30 2.82 -5.61
C THR A 79 8.24 3.36 -6.70
N GLU A 80 8.51 2.54 -7.72
CA GLU A 80 9.49 2.82 -8.77
C GLU A 80 9.24 4.14 -9.53
N SER A 81 10.33 4.66 -10.10
CA SER A 81 10.30 5.89 -10.89
C SER A 81 9.88 5.60 -12.33
N PHE A 82 8.86 6.29 -12.82
CA PHE A 82 8.38 6.14 -14.19
C PHE A 82 8.70 7.37 -15.05
N ARG A 83 8.87 7.16 -16.35
CA ARG A 83 9.09 8.23 -17.33
C ARG A 83 7.77 8.90 -17.66
N LEU A 84 7.76 10.24 -17.66
CA LEU A 84 6.64 11.07 -18.08
C LEU A 84 6.94 11.74 -19.42
N ASP A 85 5.90 11.93 -20.24
CA ASP A 85 5.97 12.72 -21.46
C ASP A 85 5.86 14.24 -21.17
N GLU A 86 5.81 15.06 -22.23
CA GLU A 86 5.72 16.52 -22.09
C GLU A 86 4.35 17.02 -21.60
N ASN A 87 3.32 16.16 -21.61
CA ASN A 87 1.98 16.44 -21.11
C ASN A 87 1.78 15.98 -19.66
N GLY A 88 2.72 15.20 -19.11
CA GLY A 88 2.66 14.62 -17.77
C GLY A 88 2.03 13.23 -17.73
N ASP A 89 1.89 12.56 -18.88
CA ASP A 89 1.36 11.20 -18.99
C ASP A 89 2.49 10.15 -18.86
N ILE A 90 2.16 8.98 -18.30
CA ILE A 90 3.12 7.88 -18.09
C ILE A 90 3.50 7.26 -19.43
N VAL A 91 4.80 7.18 -19.70
CA VAL A 91 5.37 6.47 -20.85
C VAL A 91 5.61 5.02 -20.45
N THR A 92 4.66 4.13 -20.74
CA THR A 92 4.87 2.68 -20.67
C THR A 92 5.60 2.22 -21.94
N GLU A 93 6.88 1.87 -21.82
CA GLU A 93 7.57 1.07 -22.85
C GLU A 93 7.07 -0.39 -22.75
N GLU A 94 5.81 -0.64 -23.11
CA GLU A 94 5.36 -1.98 -23.46
C GLU A 94 5.60 -2.16 -24.96
N GLU A 95 6.59 -3.00 -25.29
CA GLU A 95 6.81 -3.51 -26.64
C GLU A 95 5.47 -4.05 -27.21
N PRO A 96 5.09 -3.74 -28.46
CA PRO A 96 3.98 -4.41 -29.08
C PRO A 96 4.35 -5.89 -29.21
N VAL A 97 3.63 -6.76 -28.51
CA VAL A 97 3.65 -8.19 -28.81
C VAL A 97 3.15 -8.31 -30.25
N GLU A 98 4.07 -8.54 -31.19
CA GLU A 98 3.73 -8.90 -32.57
C GLU A 98 2.77 -10.10 -32.51
N GLU A 99 1.54 -9.91 -32.97
CA GLU A 99 0.66 -11.01 -33.36
C GLU A 99 1.39 -11.84 -34.43
N GLN A 100 1.95 -12.99 -34.06
CA GLN A 100 2.36 -13.97 -35.06
C GLN A 100 1.09 -14.66 -35.60
N PRO A 101 0.83 -14.64 -36.92
CA PRO A 101 -0.23 -15.43 -37.50
C PRO A 101 0.21 -16.90 -37.50
N THR A 102 -0.51 -17.76 -36.80
CA THR A 102 -0.41 -19.21 -37.03
C THR A 102 -1.13 -19.57 -38.32
N GLU A 103 -0.36 -20.05 -39.29
CA GLU A 103 -0.79 -20.71 -40.53
C GLU A 103 -1.42 -22.09 -40.26
#